data_AF-A0A3M1RL80-F1
#
_entry.id   AF-A0A3M1RL80-F1
#
_cell.length_a   1.000
_cell.length_b   1.000
_cell.length_c   1.000
_cell.angle_alpha   90.00
_cell.angle_beta   90.00
_cell.angle_gamma   90.00
#
_symmetry.space_group_name_H-M   'P 1'
#
loop_
_entity.id
_entity.type
_entity.pdbx_description
1 polymer ?
#
loop_
_entity_poly.entity_id
_entity_poly.type
_entity_poly.pdbx_seq_one_letter_code
_entity_poly.pdbx_strand_id
1 'polypeptide(L)'
;MTTSEACKNEKIITKEELYELANQAILSAEEFCFSANDRIMNIAGNFRMGNEEAANEEFATVIDDLQMISQLLSDLKIMFDMEEDNFSKAKEIIFNEEQKFLTTVNEILDAQQKEDWILMADLLEFELTAFISSLNNNLKAVKKFI
;
A
#
# COMPACT_ATOMS: atom_id res chain seq x y z
N MET A 1 3.86 -10.72 46.21
CA MET A 1 2.50 -11.12 45.78
C MET A 1 1.69 -9.84 45.71
N THR A 2 1.49 -9.34 44.48
CA THR A 2 0.17 -9.23 43.78
C THR A 2 -0.54 -7.92 44.16
N THR A 3 -0.95 -7.02 43.25
CA THR A 3 -1.27 -7.15 41.82
C THR A 3 -1.28 -5.75 41.17
N SER A 4 -0.66 -5.64 40.00
CA SER A 4 -1.19 -5.02 38.77
C SER A 4 -2.06 -3.75 38.90
N GLU A 5 -1.46 -2.57 38.94
CA GLU A 5 -2.06 -1.33 38.43
C GLU A 5 -1.38 -0.94 37.11
N ALA A 6 -1.86 -1.52 36.02
CA ALA A 6 -1.62 -1.04 34.67
C ALA A 6 -2.86 -1.33 33.83
N CYS A 7 -4.02 -0.79 34.24
CA CYS A 7 -5.14 -0.65 33.33
C CYS A 7 -4.73 0.40 32.29
N LYS A 8 -4.33 -0.12 31.12
CA LYS A 8 -4.06 0.64 29.91
C LYS A 8 -5.26 1.54 29.61
N ASN A 9 -4.98 2.80 29.31
CA ASN A 9 -5.90 3.70 28.63
C ASN A 9 -6.14 3.16 27.21
N GLU A 10 -7.04 2.19 27.05
CA GLU A 10 -7.57 1.83 25.75
C GLU A 10 -8.57 2.92 25.35
N LYS A 11 -8.14 3.81 24.45
CA LYS A 11 -9.03 4.81 23.86
C LYS A 11 -10.10 4.05 23.05
N ILE A 12 -11.33 4.04 23.56
CA ILE A 12 -12.48 3.53 22.80
C ILE A 12 -12.69 4.50 21.64
N ILE A 13 -12.43 4.04 20.42
CA ILE A 13 -12.71 4.79 19.19
C ILE A 13 -14.20 4.60 18.88
N THR A 14 -14.89 5.70 18.59
CA THR A 14 -16.29 5.67 18.17
C THR A 14 -16.42 5.17 16.73
N LYS A 15 -17.60 4.66 16.36
CA LYS A 15 -17.88 4.27 14.97
C LYS A 15 -17.64 5.42 13.99
N GLU A 16 -18.06 6.63 14.32
CA GLU A 16 -17.85 7.81 13.47
C GLU A 16 -16.36 8.11 13.24
N GLU A 17 -15.55 8.10 14.31
CA GLU A 17 -14.09 8.27 14.21
C GLU A 17 -13.43 7.16 13.38
N LEU A 18 -13.92 5.91 13.45
CA LEU A 18 -13.41 4.80 12.64
C LEU A 18 -13.63 5.04 11.14
N TYR A 19 -14.80 5.53 10.76
CA TYR A 19 -15.14 5.85 9.37
C TYR A 19 -14.35 7.06 8.86
N GLU A 20 -14.13 8.07 9.69
CA GLU A 20 -13.26 9.22 9.35
C GLU A 20 -11.81 8.78 9.09
N LEU A 21 -11.25 7.93 9.96
CA LEU A 21 -9.91 7.38 9.81
C LEU A 21 -9.79 6.54 8.53
N ALA A 22 -10.76 5.67 8.25
CA ALA A 22 -10.78 4.88 7.03
C ALA A 22 -10.86 5.77 5.78
N ASN A 23 -11.67 6.83 5.80
CA ASN A 23 -11.76 7.78 4.69
C ASN A 23 -10.46 8.56 4.46
N GLN A 24 -9.81 9.03 5.53
CA GLN A 24 -8.51 9.70 5.45
C GLN A 24 -7.45 8.78 4.88
N ALA A 25 -7.38 7.54 5.37
CA ALA A 25 -6.50 6.51 4.84
C ALA A 25 -6.73 6.33 3.33
N ILE A 26 -7.97 6.12 2.89
CA ILE A 26 -8.25 5.94 1.47
C ILE A 26 -7.85 7.15 0.62
N LEU A 27 -8.10 8.38 1.11
CA LEU A 27 -7.70 9.60 0.40
C LEU A 27 -6.18 9.67 0.21
N SER A 28 -5.40 9.38 1.26
CA SER A 28 -3.94 9.35 1.16
C SER A 28 -3.44 8.31 0.16
N ALA A 29 -4.05 7.12 0.08
CA ALA A 29 -3.69 6.13 -0.94
C ALA A 29 -4.05 6.58 -2.36
N GLU A 30 -5.18 7.26 -2.56
CA GLU A 30 -5.55 7.80 -3.87
C GLU A 30 -4.57 8.87 -4.35
N GLU A 31 -4.11 9.76 -3.45
CA GLU A 31 -3.09 10.78 -3.75
C GLU A 31 -1.75 10.15 -4.14
N PHE A 32 -1.33 9.09 -3.44
CA PHE A 32 -0.18 8.30 -3.84
C PHE A 32 -0.39 7.71 -5.24
N CYS A 33 -1.50 7.01 -5.47
CA CYS A 33 -1.76 6.35 -6.76
C CYS A 33 -1.74 7.35 -7.94
N PHE A 34 -2.17 8.59 -7.71
CA PHE A 34 -2.16 9.64 -8.73
C PHE A 34 -0.75 10.14 -9.05
N SER A 35 0.14 10.23 -8.05
CA SER A 35 1.48 10.81 -8.21
C SER A 35 2.58 9.79 -8.51
N ALA A 36 2.34 8.50 -8.26
CA ALA A 36 3.36 7.47 -8.33
C ALA A 36 3.71 7.02 -9.75
N ASN A 37 2.73 6.95 -10.67
CA ASN A 37 2.91 6.33 -11.98
C ASN A 37 4.03 6.97 -12.80
N ASP A 38 4.04 8.30 -12.94
CA ASP A 38 5.05 8.98 -13.76
C ASP A 38 6.47 8.78 -13.20
N ARG A 39 6.61 8.78 -11.87
CA ARG A 39 7.90 8.51 -11.20
C ARG A 39 8.36 7.08 -11.43
N ILE A 40 7.47 6.10 -11.27
CA ILE A 40 7.77 4.68 -11.49
C ILE A 40 8.21 4.44 -12.94
N MET A 41 7.52 5.05 -13.90
CA MET A 41 7.89 4.96 -15.32
C MET A 41 9.26 5.59 -15.60
N ASN A 42 9.58 6.71 -14.95
CA ASN A 42 10.89 7.35 -15.07
C ASN A 42 12.01 6.44 -14.53
N ILE A 43 11.82 5.86 -13.35
CA ILE A 43 12.76 4.91 -12.73
C ILE A 43 12.98 3.69 -13.65
N ALA A 44 11.89 3.09 -14.14
CA ALA A 44 11.97 1.96 -15.07
C ALA A 44 12.76 2.33 -16.34
N GLY A 45 12.51 3.52 -16.89
CA GLY A 45 13.28 4.06 -18.01
C GLY A 45 14.78 4.18 -17.72
N ASN A 46 15.16 4.69 -16.54
CA ASN A 46 16.55 4.81 -16.12
C ASN A 46 17.24 3.44 -16.01
N PHE A 47 16.57 2.42 -15.46
CA PHE A 47 17.10 1.05 -15.46
C PHE A 47 17.31 0.52 -16.88
N ARG A 48 16.37 0.74 -17.81
CA ARG A 48 16.52 0.31 -19.22
C ARG A 48 17.68 1.02 -19.95
N MET A 49 17.99 2.25 -19.56
CA MET A 49 19.09 3.03 -20.14
C MET A 49 20.46 2.71 -19.55
N GLY A 50 20.53 1.85 -18.52
CA GLY A 50 21.78 1.56 -17.80
C GLY A 50 22.22 2.71 -16.88
N ASN A 51 21.26 3.48 -16.36
CA ASN A 51 21.49 4.54 -15.38
C ASN A 51 21.08 4.06 -13.98
N GLU A 52 21.63 2.94 -13.51
CA GLU A 52 21.11 2.23 -12.33
C GLU A 52 21.36 2.99 -11.03
N GLU A 53 22.45 3.76 -10.93
CA GLU A 53 22.76 4.57 -9.75
C GLU A 53 21.66 5.60 -9.50
N ALA A 54 21.32 6.40 -10.53
CA ALA A 54 20.25 7.38 -10.47
C ALA A 54 18.87 6.72 -10.27
N ALA A 55 18.63 5.59 -10.95
CA ALA A 55 17.38 4.84 -10.79
C ALA A 55 17.19 4.33 -9.35
N ASN A 56 18.25 3.83 -8.72
CA ASN A 56 18.20 3.34 -7.34
C ASN A 56 17.98 4.48 -6.33
N GLU A 57 18.61 5.63 -6.53
CA GLU A 57 18.37 6.82 -5.70
C GLU A 57 16.90 7.26 -5.76
N GLU A 58 16.32 7.32 -6.96
CA GLU A 58 14.92 7.68 -7.14
C GLU A 58 13.99 6.56 -6.62
N PHE A 59 14.34 5.29 -6.83
CA PHE A 59 13.57 4.15 -6.34
C PHE A 59 13.49 4.09 -4.81
N ALA A 60 14.56 4.49 -4.10
CA ALA A 60 14.54 4.56 -2.64
C ALA A 60 13.40 5.46 -2.12
N THR A 61 13.08 6.54 -2.83
CA THR A 61 11.95 7.42 -2.47
C THR A 61 10.58 6.76 -2.70
N VAL A 62 10.48 5.88 -3.71
CA VAL A 62 9.26 5.10 -3.97
C VAL A 62 9.08 4.01 -2.93
N ILE A 63 10.16 3.43 -2.38
CA ILE A 63 10.05 2.43 -1.30
C ILE A 63 9.33 3.01 -0.08
N ASP A 64 9.62 4.25 0.32
CA ASP A 64 8.95 4.90 1.44
C ASP A 64 7.43 5.03 1.20
N ASP A 65 7.06 5.42 -0.03
CA ASP A 65 5.65 5.49 -0.41
C ASP A 65 4.98 4.10 -0.41
N LEU A 66 5.68 3.07 -0.89
CA LEU A 66 5.19 1.69 -0.87
C LEU A 66 4.99 1.19 0.57
N GLN A 67 5.90 1.52 1.49
CA GLN A 67 5.73 1.21 2.91
C GLN A 67 4.49 1.88 3.51
N MET A 68 4.24 3.15 3.15
CA MET A 68 3.02 3.85 3.55
C MET A 68 1.77 3.13 3.04
N ILE A 69 1.76 2.68 1.78
CA ILE A 69 0.64 1.89 1.24
C ILE A 69 0.47 0.56 1.97
N SER A 70 1.56 -0.15 2.28
CA SER A 70 1.51 -1.37 3.07
C SER A 70 0.85 -1.16 4.43
N GLN A 71 1.25 -0.09 5.13
CA GLN A 71 0.70 0.24 6.45
C GLN A 71 -0.79 0.58 6.34
N LEU A 72 -1.15 1.35 5.32
CA LEU A 72 -2.53 1.77 5.07
C LEU A 72 -3.46 0.58 4.80
N LEU A 73 -3.03 -0.38 3.97
CA LEU A 73 -3.79 -1.59 3.71
C LEU A 73 -3.98 -2.42 4.99
N SER A 74 -2.94 -2.52 5.81
CA SER A 74 -3.01 -3.16 7.12
C SER A 74 -3.98 -2.45 8.05
N ASP A 75 -3.95 -1.12 8.11
CA ASP A 75 -4.82 -0.32 8.97
C ASP A 75 -6.29 -0.47 8.55
N LEU A 76 -6.60 -0.38 7.25
CA LEU A 76 -7.95 -0.59 6.73
C LEU A 76 -8.47 -1.99 7.07
N LYS A 77 -7.62 -3.01 6.96
CA LYS A 77 -7.98 -4.39 7.34
C LYS A 77 -8.32 -4.50 8.82
N ILE A 78 -7.50 -3.92 9.69
CA ILE A 78 -7.75 -3.88 11.14
C ILE A 78 -9.08 -3.15 11.42
N MET A 79 -9.35 -2.01 10.76
CA MET A 79 -10.60 -1.26 10.95
C MET A 79 -11.82 -2.07 10.52
N PHE A 80 -11.77 -2.75 9.37
CA PHE A 80 -12.87 -3.57 8.89
C PHE A 80 -13.06 -4.86 9.70
N ASP A 81 -12.02 -5.35 10.36
CA ASP A 81 -12.12 -6.46 11.32
C ASP A 81 -12.87 -6.09 12.60
N MET A 82 -12.94 -4.81 12.96
CA MET A 82 -13.69 -4.34 14.14
C MET A 82 -15.22 -4.33 13.93
N GLU A 83 -15.70 -4.41 12.68
CA GLU A 83 -17.12 -4.32 12.32
C GLU A 83 -17.51 -5.49 11.38
N GLU A 84 -17.71 -6.68 11.96
CA GLU A 84 -17.88 -7.97 11.24
C GLU A 84 -18.96 -7.96 10.14
N ASP A 85 -20.11 -7.31 10.35
CA ASP A 85 -21.27 -7.44 9.45
C ASP A 85 -21.34 -6.36 8.35
N ASN A 86 -20.75 -5.18 8.55
CA ASN A 86 -20.95 -4.04 7.63
C ASN A 86 -19.91 -3.97 6.50
N PHE A 87 -18.73 -4.56 6.69
CA PHE A 87 -17.59 -4.38 5.78
C PHE A 87 -17.09 -5.65 5.10
N SER A 88 -17.81 -6.78 5.13
CA SER A 88 -17.29 -8.06 4.62
C SER A 88 -16.76 -7.97 3.17
N LYS A 89 -17.44 -7.24 2.29
CA LYS A 89 -16.99 -6.99 0.91
C LYS A 89 -15.78 -6.06 0.83
N ALA A 90 -15.76 -4.99 1.62
CA ALA A 90 -14.63 -4.06 1.66
C ALA A 90 -13.36 -4.75 2.18
N LYS A 91 -13.52 -5.58 3.22
CA LYS A 91 -12.47 -6.42 3.78
C LYS A 91 -11.89 -7.40 2.76
N GLU A 92 -12.75 -8.11 2.02
CA GLU A 92 -12.28 -9.03 0.97
C GLU A 92 -11.48 -8.30 -0.11
N ILE A 93 -11.95 -7.12 -0.53
CA ILE A 93 -11.24 -6.28 -1.50
C ILE A 93 -9.86 -5.87 -0.97
N ILE A 94 -9.79 -5.29 0.23
CA ILE A 94 -8.51 -4.85 0.82
C ILE A 94 -7.56 -6.01 1.05
N PHE A 95 -8.04 -7.15 1.54
CA PHE A 95 -7.22 -8.34 1.72
C PHE A 95 -6.60 -8.82 0.41
N ASN A 96 -7.38 -8.87 -0.67
CA ASN A 96 -6.87 -9.28 -1.97
C ASN A 96 -5.84 -8.29 -2.52
N GLU A 97 -6.03 -6.99 -2.33
CA GLU A 97 -5.04 -5.99 -2.74
C GLU A 97 -3.77 -6.05 -1.89
N GLU A 98 -3.85 -6.30 -0.58
CA GLU A 98 -2.68 -6.51 0.29
C GLU A 98 -1.83 -7.69 -0.20
N GLN A 99 -2.45 -8.83 -0.54
CA GLN A 99 -1.71 -9.99 -1.03
C GLN A 99 -1.02 -9.73 -2.37
N LYS A 100 -1.70 -9.07 -3.31
CA LYS A 100 -1.10 -8.66 -4.59
C LYS A 100 0.07 -7.71 -4.37
N PHE A 101 -0.13 -6.70 -3.53
CA PHE A 101 0.88 -5.71 -3.19
C PHE A 101 2.17 -6.36 -2.68
N LEU A 102 2.03 -7.22 -1.66
CA LEU A 102 3.16 -7.92 -1.06
C LEU A 102 3.87 -8.81 -2.08
N THR A 103 3.14 -9.47 -2.97
CA THR A 103 3.73 -10.28 -4.04
C THR A 103 4.56 -9.42 -4.98
N THR A 104 3.99 -8.35 -5.53
CA THR A 104 4.67 -7.45 -6.46
C THR A 104 5.90 -6.79 -5.83
N VAL A 105 5.79 -6.30 -4.59
CA VAL A 105 6.93 -5.66 -3.90
C VAL A 105 8.04 -6.66 -3.63
N ASN A 106 7.73 -7.88 -3.21
CA ASN A 106 8.74 -8.90 -2.97
C ASN A 106 9.49 -9.27 -4.27
N GLU A 107 8.78 -9.37 -5.40
CA GLU A 107 9.41 -9.63 -6.69
C GLU A 107 10.36 -8.49 -7.11
N ILE A 108 9.98 -7.23 -6.86
CA ILE A 108 10.82 -6.06 -7.15
C ILE A 108 12.08 -6.06 -6.27
N LEU A 109 11.93 -6.31 -4.96
CA LEU A 109 13.05 -6.38 -4.04
C LEU A 109 14.00 -7.55 -4.37
N ASP A 110 13.45 -8.69 -4.77
CA ASP A 110 14.22 -9.84 -5.23
C ASP A 110 15.01 -9.53 -6.50
N ALA A 111 14.42 -8.81 -7.46
CA ALA A 111 15.10 -8.37 -8.68
C ALA A 111 16.21 -7.36 -8.35
N GLN A 112 15.94 -6.40 -7.46
CA GLN A 112 16.92 -5.43 -6.98
C GLN A 112 18.11 -6.11 -6.30
N GLN A 113 17.86 -7.07 -5.41
CA GLN A 113 18.92 -7.80 -4.69
C GLN A 113 19.81 -8.62 -5.63
N LYS A 114 19.24 -9.11 -6.74
CA LYS A 114 19.97 -9.88 -7.76
C LYS A 114 20.63 -8.99 -8.82
N GLU A 115 20.49 -7.67 -8.71
CA GLU A 115 20.95 -6.69 -9.70
C GLU A 115 20.38 -6.96 -11.11
N ASP A 116 19.16 -7.52 -11.17
CA ASP A 116 18.47 -7.80 -12.44
C ASP A 116 17.66 -6.58 -12.87
N TRP A 117 18.36 -5.60 -13.45
CA TRP A 117 17.81 -4.29 -13.80
C TRP A 117 16.77 -4.35 -14.93
N ILE A 118 16.86 -5.34 -15.81
CA ILE A 118 15.86 -5.56 -16.87
C ILE A 118 14.56 -6.03 -16.23
N LEU A 119 14.62 -7.04 -15.35
CA LEU A 119 13.45 -7.52 -14.63
C LEU A 119 12.89 -6.43 -13.72
N MET A 120 13.74 -5.65 -13.04
CA MET A 120 13.30 -4.55 -12.19
C MET A 120 12.54 -3.49 -13.00
N ALA A 121 13.02 -3.13 -14.19
CA ALA A 121 12.30 -2.23 -15.08
C ALA A 121 10.94 -2.80 -15.52
N ASP A 122 10.88 -4.09 -15.87
CA ASP A 122 9.63 -4.75 -16.27
C ASP A 122 8.61 -4.80 -15.11
N LEU A 123 9.04 -5.16 -13.91
CA LEU A 123 8.19 -5.20 -12.72
C LEU A 123 7.66 -3.82 -12.35
N LEU A 124 8.50 -2.78 -12.45
CA LEU A 124 8.07 -1.41 -12.21
C LEU A 124 7.08 -0.93 -13.27
N GLU A 125 7.41 -1.12 -14.55
CA GLU A 125 6.63 -0.60 -15.69
C GLU A 125 5.28 -1.29 -15.82
N PHE A 126 5.21 -2.61 -15.62
CA PHE A 126 4.01 -3.40 -15.91
C PHE A 126 3.28 -3.85 -14.65
N GLU A 127 3.98 -4.44 -13.68
CA GLU A 127 3.31 -5.04 -12.52
C GLU A 127 2.92 -3.98 -11.49
N LEU A 128 3.84 -3.09 -11.12
CA LEU A 128 3.57 -2.07 -10.10
C LEU A 128 2.57 -1.01 -10.57
N THR A 129 2.67 -0.53 -11.81
CA THR A 129 1.69 0.42 -12.37
C THR A 129 0.29 -0.19 -12.51
N ALA A 130 0.21 -1.47 -12.91
CA ALA A 130 -1.06 -2.21 -12.98
C ALA A 130 -1.66 -2.40 -11.59
N PHE A 131 -0.83 -2.74 -10.60
CA PHE A 131 -1.24 -2.81 -9.20
C PHE A 131 -1.79 -1.46 -8.71
N ILE A 132 -1.07 -0.35 -8.92
CA ILE A 132 -1.50 0.99 -8.48
C ILE A 132 -2.84 1.38 -9.10
N SER A 133 -3.03 1.07 -10.38
CA SER A 133 -4.31 1.32 -11.07
C SER A 133 -5.44 0.45 -10.52
N SER A 134 -5.17 -0.84 -10.24
CA SER A 134 -6.12 -1.75 -9.58
C SER A 134 -6.51 -1.22 -8.20
N LEU A 135 -5.52 -0.86 -7.39
CA LEU A 135 -5.70 -0.37 -6.03
C LEU A 135 -6.60 0.87 -6.01
N ASN A 136 -6.30 1.88 -6.85
CA ASN A 136 -7.12 3.10 -6.94
C ASN A 136 -8.60 2.81 -7.29
N ASN A 137 -8.84 1.89 -8.22
CA ASN A 137 -10.21 1.50 -8.58
C ASN A 137 -10.93 0.77 -7.44
N ASN A 138 -10.20 -0.10 -6.73
CA ASN A 138 -10.75 -0.88 -5.62
C ASN A 138 -11.00 -0.01 -4.38
N LEU A 139 -10.15 0.96 -4.10
CA LEU A 139 -10.34 1.95 -3.04
C LEU A 139 -11.60 2.80 -3.26
N LYS A 140 -11.87 3.20 -4.51
CA LYS A 140 -13.14 3.86 -4.88
C LYS A 140 -14.36 2.97 -4.69
N ALA A 141 -14.22 1.65 -4.86
CA ALA A 141 -15.29 0.71 -4.56
C ALA A 141 -15.50 0.55 -3.05
N VAL A 142 -14.41 0.51 -2.28
CA VAL A 142 -14.41 0.43 -0.81
C VAL A 142 -15.13 1.62 -0.19
N LYS A 143 -14.91 2.84 -0.70
CA LYS A 143 -15.64 4.07 -0.31
C LYS A 143 -17.17 3.99 -0.43
N LYS A 144 -17.73 3.01 -1.14
CA LYS A 144 -19.19 2.83 -1.23
C LYS A 144 -19.78 2.09 -0.02
N PHE A 145 -18.92 1.46 0.78
CA PHE A 145 -19.29 0.70 1.97
C PHE A 145 -19.03 1.46 3.27
N ILE A 146 -18.28 2.57 3.18
CA ILE A 146 -17.93 3.49 4.27
C ILE A 146 -18.76 4.76 4.07
#